data_AF-T0SUD1-F1
#
_entry.id   AF-T0SUD1-F1
#
_cell.length_a   1.000
_cell.length_b   1.000
_cell.length_c   1.000
_cell.angle_alpha   90.00
_cell.angle_beta   90.00
_cell.angle_gamma   90.00
#
_symmetry.space_group_name_H-M   'P 1'
#
loop_
_entity.id
_entity.type
_entity.pdbx_description
1 polymer ?
#
loop_
_entity_poly.entity_id
_entity_poly.type
_entity_poly.pdbx_seq_one_letter_code
_entity_poly.pdbx_strand_id
1 'polypeptide(L)'
;MAKKKKLQSGFELNGIAPNILLKHVENTAPFLFEGELDTSGEKRAYLEKLRFYKKNLKALGHINLAEYFHICMAAHWTTAGTFVPTDVDNQIREGLWKHQSIMKYIEKMARITIDSWTWDYAQVTNRKSYNRINNEVMSTHEGTWLSVAIGAYCALIKHKQVELAEEVADVILAEIKKEEDLLIQLREDRDHINFLRAAPLMAHNFGDLDRVMVQWNMNTEDPFCKRIYRLGHDLNDAYSNILVYTGRVNKEFSSKENHRHMSMRQPKCIRKSHKFLIPVGPFMDQWGEEMGKSNLLSTEEKAEIVSALFDGYKRQDQAFGYCRAFGALIAQLPGGLSELEAYIPFDVFAEIKRSKFIEIASESKESFEARYIEALTNFICPVTNQKF
;
A
#
# COMPACT_ATOMS: atom_id res chain seq x y z
N MET A 1 6.01 -11.14 31.93
CA MET A 1 4.74 -10.74 31.31
C MET A 1 4.57 -9.23 31.49
N ALA A 2 4.51 -8.45 30.42
CA ALA A 2 4.22 -7.02 30.53
C ALA A 2 2.80 -6.85 31.11
N LYS A 3 2.65 -6.04 32.18
CA LYS A 3 1.33 -5.73 32.75
C LYS A 3 0.41 -5.21 31.64
N LYS A 4 -0.67 -5.92 31.33
CA LYS A 4 -1.74 -5.44 30.45
C LYS A 4 -2.21 -4.08 30.97
N LYS A 5 -2.14 -3.04 30.13
CA LYS A 5 -2.61 -1.71 30.50
C LYS A 5 -4.14 -1.70 30.36
N LYS A 6 -4.85 -1.70 31.49
CA LYS A 6 -6.31 -1.56 31.52
C LYS A 6 -6.65 -0.07 31.40
N LEU A 7 -7.50 0.28 30.43
CA LEU A 7 -8.02 1.64 30.25
C LEU A 7 -9.15 1.94 31.26
N GLN A 8 -9.57 3.20 31.37
CA GLN A 8 -10.66 3.60 32.28
C GLN A 8 -12.01 2.98 31.87
N SER A 9 -12.18 2.65 30.59
CA SER A 9 -13.31 1.85 30.09
C SER A 9 -13.33 0.40 30.58
N GLY A 10 -12.25 -0.06 31.22
CA GLY A 10 -12.06 -1.46 31.58
C GLY A 10 -11.51 -2.33 30.45
N PHE A 11 -11.26 -1.78 29.25
CA PHE A 11 -10.61 -2.49 28.15
C PHE A 11 -9.14 -2.82 28.49
N GLU A 12 -8.76 -4.09 28.31
CA GLU A 12 -7.37 -4.55 28.47
C GLU A 12 -6.63 -4.46 27.14
N LEU A 13 -5.65 -3.57 27.06
CA LEU A 13 -4.88 -3.37 25.85
C LEU A 13 -3.81 -4.48 25.68
N ASN A 14 -3.85 -5.18 24.54
CA ASN A 14 -2.87 -6.21 24.17
C ASN A 14 -1.96 -5.82 22.97
N GLY A 15 -2.00 -4.56 22.54
CA GLY A 15 -1.18 -4.01 21.46
C GLY A 15 -0.66 -2.60 21.76
N ILE A 16 -0.25 -1.87 20.72
CA ILE A 16 0.22 -0.49 20.82
C ILE A 16 -0.75 0.44 21.56
N ALA A 17 -0.22 1.28 22.46
CA ALA A 17 -1.03 2.27 23.16
C ALA A 17 -1.65 3.27 22.16
N PRO A 18 -2.96 3.60 22.26
CA PRO A 18 -3.64 4.43 21.27
C PRO A 18 -2.97 5.80 21.04
N ASN A 19 -2.43 6.42 22.08
CA ASN A 19 -1.71 7.68 21.98
C ASN A 19 -0.37 7.54 21.23
N ILE A 20 0.32 6.40 21.38
CA ILE A 20 1.55 6.10 20.63
C ILE A 20 1.20 5.81 19.18
N LEU A 21 0.10 5.09 18.91
CA LEU A 21 -0.40 4.87 17.56
C LEU A 21 -0.67 6.19 16.83
N LEU A 22 -1.39 7.14 17.46
CA LEU A 22 -1.63 8.46 16.87
C LEU A 22 -0.32 9.23 16.61
N LYS A 23 0.68 9.11 17.48
CA LYS A 23 2.01 9.69 17.26
C LYS A 23 2.71 9.06 16.05
N HIS A 24 2.55 7.74 15.84
CA HIS A 24 3.09 7.08 14.67
C HIS A 24 2.40 7.53 13.38
N VAL A 25 1.08 7.72 13.41
CA VAL A 25 0.34 8.32 12.29
C VAL A 25 0.84 9.74 12.02
N GLU A 26 0.97 10.58 13.05
CA GLU A 26 1.45 11.96 12.92
C GLU A 26 2.86 12.04 12.33
N ASN A 27 3.76 11.15 12.73
CA ASN A 27 5.10 11.09 12.18
C ASN A 27 5.14 10.63 10.71
N THR A 28 4.10 9.95 10.23
CA THR A 28 4.07 9.28 8.93
C THR A 28 3.25 10.07 7.91
N ALA A 29 2.11 10.61 8.34
CA ALA A 29 1.17 11.40 7.57
C ALA A 29 0.80 12.69 8.34
N PRO A 30 1.76 13.60 8.63
CA PRO A 30 1.51 14.82 9.39
C PRO A 30 0.48 15.73 8.68
N PHE A 31 0.45 15.71 7.35
CA PHE A 31 -0.51 16.43 6.52
C PHE A 31 -1.99 16.18 6.86
N LEU A 32 -2.33 15.01 7.44
CA LEU A 32 -3.67 14.74 7.97
C LEU A 32 -4.04 15.72 9.11
N PHE A 33 -3.10 15.97 10.01
CA PHE A 33 -3.34 16.79 11.19
C PHE A 33 -3.14 18.29 10.92
N GLU A 34 -2.33 18.61 9.91
CA GLU A 34 -2.14 19.98 9.39
C GLU A 34 -3.34 20.48 8.57
N GLY A 35 -4.26 19.58 8.20
CA GLY A 35 -5.50 19.93 7.52
C GLY A 35 -5.38 20.04 6.01
N GLU A 36 -4.35 19.42 5.41
CA GLU A 36 -4.21 19.33 3.95
C GLU A 36 -5.27 18.42 3.32
N LEU A 37 -5.70 17.40 4.07
CA LEU A 37 -6.70 16.44 3.59
C LEU A 37 -8.12 16.92 3.86
N ASP A 38 -9.01 16.72 2.87
CA ASP A 38 -10.44 16.81 3.08
C ASP A 38 -10.94 15.56 3.81
N THR A 39 -11.45 15.76 5.04
CA THR A 39 -11.99 14.70 5.91
C THR A 39 -13.51 14.65 5.95
N SER A 40 -14.19 15.43 5.10
CA SER A 40 -15.65 15.48 5.04
C SER A 40 -16.25 14.28 4.30
N GLY A 41 -17.47 13.90 4.66
CA GLY A 41 -18.21 12.82 4.01
C GLY A 41 -17.92 11.43 4.61
N GLU A 42 -18.88 10.52 4.40
CA GLU A 42 -18.91 9.22 5.10
C GLU A 42 -17.70 8.34 4.78
N LYS A 43 -17.30 8.28 3.51
CA LYS A 43 -16.15 7.47 3.05
C LYS A 43 -14.80 7.96 3.60
N ARG A 44 -14.74 9.18 4.15
CA ARG A 44 -13.53 9.80 4.70
C ARG A 44 -13.61 10.02 6.22
N ALA A 45 -14.69 9.57 6.86
CA ALA A 45 -14.90 9.70 8.30
C ALA A 45 -13.79 9.03 9.14
N TYR A 46 -13.10 8.03 8.58
CA TYR A 46 -11.94 7.39 9.24
C TYR A 46 -10.78 8.38 9.45
N LEU A 47 -10.57 9.33 8.53
CA LEU A 47 -9.57 10.39 8.68
C LEU A 47 -9.97 11.36 9.79
N GLU A 48 -11.24 11.78 9.82
CA GLU A 48 -11.74 12.66 10.87
C GLU A 48 -11.69 12.00 12.25
N LYS A 49 -11.91 10.68 12.33
CA LYS A 49 -11.75 9.93 13.59
C LYS A 49 -10.34 10.08 14.17
N LEU A 50 -9.31 9.99 13.34
CA LEU A 50 -7.93 10.19 13.80
C LEU A 50 -7.69 11.63 14.25
N ARG A 51 -8.19 12.63 13.51
CA ARG A 51 -8.12 14.04 13.91
C ARG A 51 -8.83 14.31 15.22
N PHE A 52 -10.03 13.74 15.41
CA PHE A 52 -10.80 13.85 16.64
C PHE A 52 -10.00 13.34 17.84
N TYR A 53 -9.44 12.13 17.77
CA TYR A 53 -8.70 11.58 18.91
C TYR A 53 -7.37 12.29 19.15
N LYS A 54 -6.70 12.78 18.10
CA LYS A 54 -5.50 13.59 18.23
C LYS A 54 -5.77 14.91 18.97
N LYS A 55 -6.93 15.54 18.72
CA LYS A 55 -7.38 16.73 19.46
C LYS A 55 -7.89 16.40 20.88
N ASN A 56 -8.45 15.21 21.07
CA ASN A 56 -9.15 14.80 22.30
C ASN A 56 -8.47 13.60 22.98
N LEU A 57 -7.18 13.68 23.30
CA LEU A 57 -6.41 12.54 23.85
C LEU A 57 -7.02 11.91 25.12
N LYS A 58 -7.73 12.69 25.95
CA LYS A 58 -8.42 12.15 27.13
C LYS A 58 -9.51 11.13 26.77
N ALA A 59 -10.15 11.27 25.61
CA ALA A 59 -11.17 10.33 25.13
C ALA A 59 -10.61 8.92 24.91
N LEU A 60 -9.30 8.79 24.64
CA LEU A 60 -8.62 7.50 24.50
C LEU A 60 -8.68 6.64 25.76
N GLY A 61 -8.84 7.25 26.94
CA GLY A 61 -9.02 6.50 28.20
C GLY A 61 -10.34 5.72 28.27
N HIS A 62 -11.32 6.09 27.44
CA HIS A 62 -12.69 5.59 27.50
C HIS A 62 -13.08 4.68 26.33
N ILE A 63 -12.16 4.39 25.41
CA ILE A 63 -12.44 3.53 24.25
C ILE A 63 -12.61 2.07 24.66
N ASN A 64 -13.46 1.33 23.96
CA ASN A 64 -13.62 -0.11 24.10
C ASN A 64 -12.86 -0.86 22.98
N LEU A 65 -12.98 -2.19 22.93
CA LEU A 65 -12.31 -3.02 21.92
C LEU A 65 -12.69 -2.62 20.49
N ALA A 66 -13.99 -2.45 20.20
CA ALA A 66 -14.45 -2.09 18.86
C ALA A 66 -13.94 -0.71 18.43
N GLU A 67 -13.92 0.26 19.34
CA GLU A 67 -13.40 1.60 19.04
C GLU A 67 -11.88 1.61 18.86
N TYR A 68 -11.16 0.82 19.66
CA TYR A 68 -9.72 0.62 19.47
C TYR A 68 -9.42 -0.06 18.13
N PHE A 69 -10.20 -1.08 17.74
CA PHE A 69 -10.11 -1.70 16.43
C PHE A 69 -10.35 -0.69 15.31
N HIS A 70 -11.38 0.16 15.42
CA HIS A 70 -11.64 1.22 14.45
C HIS A 70 -10.47 2.20 14.33
N ILE A 71 -9.88 2.65 15.45
CA ILE A 71 -8.70 3.52 15.43
C ILE A 71 -7.52 2.82 14.74
N CYS A 72 -7.32 1.52 14.98
CA CYS A 72 -6.28 0.74 14.32
C CYS A 72 -6.53 0.64 12.81
N MET A 73 -7.76 0.35 12.38
CA MET A 73 -8.17 0.32 10.98
C MET A 73 -7.94 1.68 10.30
N ALA A 74 -8.41 2.77 10.91
CA ALA A 74 -8.24 4.12 10.39
C ALA A 74 -6.76 4.51 10.28
N ALA A 75 -5.96 4.20 11.29
CA ALA A 75 -4.52 4.45 11.28
C ALA A 75 -3.83 3.65 10.17
N HIS A 76 -4.19 2.37 10.02
CA HIS A 76 -3.65 1.51 8.98
C HIS A 76 -4.03 2.02 7.58
N TRP A 77 -5.29 2.38 7.33
CA TRP A 77 -5.72 2.97 6.04
C TRP A 77 -4.99 4.26 5.68
N THR A 78 -4.79 5.12 6.68
CA THR A 78 -4.15 6.43 6.50
C THR A 78 -2.67 6.30 6.16
N THR A 79 -2.04 5.20 6.58
CA THR A 79 -0.58 5.01 6.49
C THR A 79 -0.18 3.75 5.72
N ALA A 80 -1.12 3.06 5.06
CA ALA A 80 -0.84 1.88 4.26
C ALA A 80 0.15 2.19 3.12
N GLY A 81 1.03 1.24 2.83
CA GLY A 81 2.18 1.46 1.92
C GLY A 81 3.29 2.33 2.51
N THR A 82 3.13 2.92 3.70
CA THR A 82 4.15 3.70 4.41
C THR A 82 4.56 3.03 5.73
N PHE A 83 4.95 3.79 6.75
CA PHE A 83 5.34 3.26 8.06
C PHE A 83 4.12 2.96 8.93
N VAL A 84 3.45 1.84 8.69
CA VAL A 84 2.58 1.25 9.72
C VAL A 84 3.46 0.44 10.68
N PRO A 85 3.31 0.58 12.01
CA PRO A 85 3.94 -0.36 12.94
C PRO A 85 3.38 -1.75 12.69
N THR A 86 4.23 -2.73 12.37
CA THR A 86 3.86 -4.15 12.16
C THR A 86 2.99 -4.73 13.28
N ASP A 87 3.06 -4.16 14.48
CA ASP A 87 2.17 -4.51 15.59
C ASP A 87 0.69 -4.25 15.24
N VAL A 88 0.35 -3.10 14.65
CA VAL A 88 -1.05 -2.75 14.29
C VAL A 88 -1.62 -3.77 13.30
N ASP A 89 -0.88 -4.08 12.25
CA ASP A 89 -1.23 -5.08 11.24
C ASP A 89 -1.64 -6.42 11.89
N ASN A 90 -0.79 -6.97 12.74
CA ASN A 90 -1.05 -8.26 13.38
C ASN A 90 -2.23 -8.19 14.36
N GLN A 91 -2.44 -7.04 15.03
CA GLN A 91 -3.59 -6.83 15.90
C GLN A 91 -4.91 -6.85 15.10
N ILE A 92 -5.01 -6.13 13.98
CA ILE A 92 -6.25 -6.06 13.19
C ILE A 92 -6.50 -7.33 12.35
N ARG A 93 -5.44 -8.04 11.95
CA ARG A 93 -5.55 -9.31 11.21
C ARG A 93 -5.95 -10.49 12.09
N GLU A 94 -5.55 -10.48 13.36
CA GLU A 94 -5.76 -11.64 14.24
C GLU A 94 -5.88 -11.31 15.73
N GLY A 95 -4.96 -10.50 16.28
CA GLY A 95 -4.83 -10.33 17.73
C GLY A 95 -6.11 -9.85 18.42
N LEU A 96 -6.78 -8.85 17.85
CA LEU A 96 -8.01 -8.28 18.41
C LEU A 96 -9.22 -9.20 18.23
N TRP A 97 -9.24 -10.01 17.17
CA TRP A 97 -10.26 -11.04 16.95
C TRP A 97 -10.16 -12.20 17.94
N LYS A 98 -8.97 -12.44 18.52
CA LYS A 98 -8.75 -13.44 19.58
C LYS A 98 -8.87 -12.85 20.99
N HIS A 99 -9.30 -11.59 21.12
CA HIS A 99 -9.42 -10.94 22.42
C HIS A 99 -10.49 -11.62 23.30
N GLN A 100 -10.25 -11.74 24.61
CA GLN A 100 -11.15 -12.43 25.55
C GLN A 100 -12.60 -11.88 25.56
N SER A 101 -12.76 -10.60 25.24
CA SER A 101 -14.05 -9.91 25.17
C SER A 101 -14.65 -9.87 23.76
N ILE A 102 -14.11 -10.62 22.78
CA ILE A 102 -14.49 -10.51 21.36
C ILE A 102 -15.99 -10.69 21.15
N MET A 103 -16.64 -11.62 21.85
CA MET A 103 -18.07 -11.89 21.68
C MET A 103 -18.98 -10.68 21.94
N LYS A 104 -18.52 -9.68 22.69
CA LYS A 104 -19.26 -8.43 22.92
C LYS A 104 -19.18 -7.45 21.75
N TYR A 105 -18.23 -7.63 20.84
CA TYR A 105 -17.82 -6.63 19.86
C TYR A 105 -17.63 -7.20 18.45
N ILE A 106 -17.69 -8.51 18.26
CA ILE A 106 -17.36 -9.20 17.00
C ILE A 106 -18.20 -8.68 15.84
N GLU A 107 -19.50 -8.50 16.04
CA GLU A 107 -20.41 -7.97 15.04
C GLU A 107 -20.01 -6.54 14.63
N LYS A 108 -19.81 -5.65 15.61
CA LYS A 108 -19.40 -4.26 15.34
C LYS A 108 -18.06 -4.18 14.62
N MET A 109 -17.10 -5.02 14.98
CA MET A 109 -15.79 -5.08 14.31
C MET A 109 -15.90 -5.63 12.88
N ALA A 110 -16.73 -6.64 12.66
CA ALA A 110 -16.99 -7.18 11.33
C ALA A 110 -17.67 -6.14 10.43
N ARG A 111 -18.67 -5.41 10.95
CA ARG A 111 -19.31 -4.29 10.25
C ARG A 111 -18.30 -3.19 9.86
N ILE A 112 -17.43 -2.77 10.80
CA ILE A 112 -16.33 -1.83 10.49
C ILE A 112 -15.45 -2.36 9.34
N THR A 113 -15.18 -3.67 9.33
CA THR A 113 -14.35 -4.30 8.28
C THR A 113 -15.04 -4.26 6.93
N ILE A 114 -16.32 -4.62 6.86
CA ILE A 114 -17.15 -4.52 5.65
C ILE A 114 -17.21 -3.07 5.17
N ASP A 115 -17.58 -2.14 6.05
CA ASP A 115 -17.73 -0.71 5.71
C ASP A 115 -16.42 -0.11 5.19
N SER A 116 -15.28 -0.52 5.76
CA SER A 116 -13.95 -0.03 5.37
C SER A 116 -13.54 -0.37 3.94
N TRP A 117 -14.21 -1.33 3.31
CA TRP A 117 -14.04 -1.65 1.89
C TRP A 117 -14.32 -0.43 1.00
N THR A 118 -15.24 0.44 1.43
CA THR A 118 -15.70 1.61 0.67
C THR A 118 -15.02 2.92 1.06
N TRP A 119 -14.06 2.88 2.00
CA TRP A 119 -13.36 4.08 2.44
C TRP A 119 -12.51 4.69 1.33
N ASP A 120 -12.64 6.00 1.16
CA ASP A 120 -11.92 6.75 0.15
C ASP A 120 -10.50 7.06 0.65
N TYR A 121 -9.54 6.30 0.12
CA TYR A 121 -8.13 6.45 0.38
C TYR A 121 -7.41 7.33 -0.65
N ALA A 122 -8.13 8.03 -1.53
CA ALA A 122 -7.51 8.71 -2.67
C ALA A 122 -6.45 9.74 -2.27
N GLN A 123 -6.62 10.40 -1.13
CA GLN A 123 -5.70 11.42 -0.63
C GLN A 123 -4.52 10.86 0.19
N VAL A 124 -4.46 9.55 0.44
CA VAL A 124 -3.43 8.92 1.30
C VAL A 124 -2.59 7.86 0.58
N THR A 125 -2.78 7.67 -0.74
CA THR A 125 -1.90 6.82 -1.55
C THR A 125 -1.80 7.30 -3.00
N ASN A 126 -0.61 7.16 -3.58
CA ASN A 126 -0.35 7.29 -5.02
C ASN A 126 -0.06 5.93 -5.68
N ARG A 127 -0.23 4.83 -4.95
CA ARG A 127 -0.02 3.47 -5.46
C ARG A 127 -1.32 2.92 -6.03
N LYS A 128 -1.71 3.41 -7.20
CA LYS A 128 -3.00 3.09 -7.80
C LYS A 128 -2.86 2.72 -9.27
N SER A 129 -3.74 1.84 -9.71
CA SER A 129 -4.09 1.62 -11.11
C SER A 129 -5.59 1.84 -11.28
N TYR A 130 -6.00 2.30 -12.46
CA TYR A 130 -7.37 2.71 -12.74
C TYR A 130 -7.96 1.87 -13.87
N ASN A 131 -9.22 1.48 -13.68
CA ASN A 131 -10.08 1.01 -14.75
C ASN A 131 -10.55 2.21 -15.57
N ARG A 132 -10.32 2.19 -16.90
CA ARG A 132 -10.65 3.30 -17.80
C ARG A 132 -12.15 3.44 -18.11
N ILE A 133 -12.94 2.39 -17.91
CA ILE A 133 -14.38 2.36 -18.26
C ILE A 133 -15.22 2.89 -17.11
N ASN A 134 -14.94 2.46 -15.88
CA ASN A 134 -15.77 2.74 -14.71
C ASN A 134 -15.07 3.53 -13.60
N ASN A 135 -13.80 3.94 -13.81
CA ASN A 135 -12.95 4.63 -12.82
C ASN A 135 -12.71 3.85 -11.51
N GLU A 136 -12.93 2.53 -11.50
CA GLU A 136 -12.54 1.70 -10.36
C GLU A 136 -11.03 1.74 -10.15
N VAL A 137 -10.62 1.66 -8.89
CA VAL A 137 -9.24 1.76 -8.47
C VAL A 137 -8.80 0.44 -7.87
N MET A 138 -7.62 -0.02 -8.29
CA MET A 138 -6.83 -1.03 -7.59
C MET A 138 -5.64 -0.33 -6.95
N SER A 139 -5.40 -0.59 -5.67
CA SER A 139 -4.26 -0.05 -4.93
C SER A 139 -3.66 -1.12 -4.01
N THR A 140 -2.67 -0.76 -3.20
CA THR A 140 -2.18 -1.66 -2.14
C THR A 140 -3.11 -1.72 -0.92
N HIS A 141 -4.10 -0.82 -0.81
CA HIS A 141 -5.04 -0.76 0.30
C HIS A 141 -5.96 -1.98 0.33
N GLU A 142 -6.32 -2.51 -0.84
CA GLU A 142 -7.12 -3.72 -0.99
C GLU A 142 -6.44 -4.93 -0.36
N GLY A 143 -5.11 -5.08 -0.47
CA GLY A 143 -4.37 -6.16 0.20
C GLY A 143 -4.44 -6.08 1.71
N THR A 144 -4.23 -4.86 2.21
CA THR A 144 -4.44 -4.52 3.60
C THR A 144 -5.87 -4.88 4.03
N TRP A 145 -6.88 -4.51 3.25
CA TRP A 145 -8.29 -4.80 3.53
C TRP A 145 -8.60 -6.30 3.53
N LEU A 146 -8.26 -7.01 2.44
CA LEU A 146 -8.45 -8.44 2.26
C LEU A 146 -7.87 -9.23 3.44
N SER A 147 -6.67 -8.83 3.89
CA SER A 147 -6.00 -9.46 5.02
C SER A 147 -6.75 -9.27 6.35
N VAL A 148 -7.46 -8.15 6.55
CA VAL A 148 -8.33 -7.95 7.73
C VAL A 148 -9.65 -8.69 7.56
N ALA A 149 -10.26 -8.59 6.37
CA ALA A 149 -11.53 -9.22 6.04
C ALA A 149 -11.47 -10.74 6.21
N ILE A 150 -10.41 -11.39 5.72
CA ILE A 150 -10.25 -12.84 5.90
C ILE A 150 -10.03 -13.22 7.37
N GLY A 151 -9.37 -12.36 8.16
CA GLY A 151 -9.25 -12.52 9.60
C GLY A 151 -10.60 -12.40 10.32
N ALA A 152 -11.44 -11.45 9.90
CA ALA A 152 -12.81 -11.30 10.37
C ALA A 152 -13.64 -12.55 10.05
N TYR A 153 -13.60 -13.02 8.80
CA TYR A 153 -14.26 -14.27 8.37
C TYR A 153 -13.87 -15.45 9.27
N CYS A 154 -12.57 -15.69 9.48
CA CYS A 154 -12.08 -16.78 10.32
C CYS A 154 -12.58 -16.66 11.76
N ALA A 155 -12.59 -15.45 12.32
CA ALA A 155 -13.10 -15.20 13.66
C ALA A 155 -14.62 -15.48 13.76
N LEU A 156 -15.39 -15.04 12.77
CA LEU A 156 -16.84 -15.24 12.72
C LEU A 156 -17.20 -16.73 12.61
N ILE A 157 -16.54 -17.47 11.72
CA ILE A 157 -16.71 -18.93 11.59
C ILE A 157 -16.38 -19.63 12.91
N LYS A 158 -15.25 -19.31 13.54
CA LYS A 158 -14.84 -19.87 14.83
C LYS A 158 -15.89 -19.63 15.93
N HIS A 159 -16.57 -18.48 15.90
CA HIS A 159 -17.60 -18.10 16.86
C HIS A 159 -19.03 -18.38 16.39
N LYS A 160 -19.20 -19.19 15.33
CA LYS A 160 -20.49 -19.62 14.78
C LYS A 160 -21.41 -18.47 14.34
N GLN A 161 -20.83 -17.34 13.92
CA GLN A 161 -21.53 -16.19 13.36
C GLN A 161 -21.64 -16.35 11.84
N VAL A 162 -22.35 -17.38 11.38
CA VAL A 162 -22.30 -17.85 9.99
C VAL A 162 -22.84 -16.81 9.00
N GLU A 163 -24.00 -16.22 9.27
CA GLU A 163 -24.61 -15.20 8.38
C GLU A 163 -23.67 -14.02 8.15
N LEU A 164 -23.08 -13.48 9.23
CA LEU A 164 -22.15 -12.36 9.10
C LEU A 164 -20.81 -12.79 8.45
N ALA A 165 -20.40 -14.04 8.62
CA ALA A 165 -19.23 -14.57 7.91
C ALA A 165 -19.50 -14.65 6.40
N GLU A 166 -20.70 -15.03 5.98
CA GLU A 166 -21.12 -15.03 4.57
C GLU A 166 -21.09 -13.60 4.00
N GLU A 167 -21.60 -12.61 4.74
CA GLU A 167 -21.51 -11.20 4.29
C GLU A 167 -20.05 -10.73 4.10
N VAL A 168 -19.13 -11.14 4.99
CA VAL A 168 -17.70 -10.85 4.84
C VAL A 168 -17.11 -11.59 3.63
N ALA A 169 -17.51 -12.85 3.41
CA ALA A 169 -17.07 -13.62 2.26
C ALA A 169 -17.53 -12.99 0.94
N ASP A 170 -18.76 -12.49 0.89
CA ASP A 170 -19.32 -11.85 -0.30
C ASP A 170 -18.53 -10.61 -0.72
N VAL A 171 -18.16 -9.75 0.23
CA VAL A 171 -17.32 -8.58 -0.11
C VAL A 171 -15.91 -8.99 -0.52
N ILE A 172 -15.32 -10.04 0.08
CA ILE A 172 -14.01 -10.57 -0.36
C ILE A 172 -14.08 -11.04 -1.81
N LEU A 173 -15.12 -11.80 -2.15
CA LEU A 173 -15.33 -12.30 -3.52
C LEU A 173 -15.56 -11.16 -4.51
N ALA A 174 -16.31 -10.13 -4.10
CA ALA A 174 -16.55 -8.94 -4.92
C ALA A 174 -15.25 -8.17 -5.20
N GLU A 175 -14.37 -8.01 -4.20
CA GLU A 175 -13.06 -7.36 -4.41
C GLU A 175 -12.17 -8.16 -5.35
N ILE A 176 -12.07 -9.49 -5.16
CA ILE A 176 -11.29 -10.35 -6.07
C ILE A 176 -11.81 -10.22 -7.51
N LYS A 177 -13.14 -10.18 -7.68
CA LYS A 177 -13.75 -10.01 -9.01
C LYS A 177 -13.44 -8.64 -9.62
N LYS A 178 -13.51 -7.57 -8.81
CA LYS A 178 -13.13 -6.21 -9.23
C LYS A 178 -11.68 -6.16 -9.74
N GLU A 179 -10.75 -6.75 -8.99
CA GLU A 179 -9.34 -6.82 -9.37
C GLU A 179 -9.11 -7.63 -10.65
N GLU A 180 -9.80 -8.77 -10.79
CA GLU A 180 -9.78 -9.60 -12.00
C GLU A 180 -10.29 -8.83 -13.23
N ASP A 181 -11.46 -8.21 -13.14
CA ASP A 181 -12.10 -7.51 -14.26
C ASP A 181 -11.25 -6.33 -14.74
N LEU A 182 -10.63 -5.60 -13.81
CA LEU A 182 -9.68 -4.53 -14.12
C LEU A 182 -8.49 -5.07 -14.93
N LEU A 183 -7.91 -6.21 -14.53
CA LEU A 183 -6.77 -6.80 -15.24
C LEU A 183 -7.13 -7.36 -16.61
N ILE A 184 -8.32 -7.98 -16.74
CA ILE A 184 -8.84 -8.43 -18.05
C ILE A 184 -8.96 -7.23 -18.98
N GLN A 185 -9.60 -6.17 -18.51
CA GLN A 185 -9.80 -4.98 -19.32
C GLN A 185 -8.49 -4.32 -19.73
N LEU A 186 -7.54 -4.10 -18.80
CA LEU A 186 -6.24 -3.50 -19.13
C LEU A 186 -5.50 -4.28 -20.22
N ARG A 187 -5.66 -5.61 -20.23
CA ARG A 187 -5.12 -6.47 -21.27
C ARG A 187 -5.86 -6.32 -22.59
N GLU A 188 -7.20 -6.36 -22.58
CA GLU A 188 -8.03 -6.18 -23.78
C GLU A 188 -7.80 -4.81 -24.45
N ASP A 189 -7.66 -3.76 -23.64
CA ASP A 189 -7.35 -2.39 -24.07
C ASP A 189 -5.90 -2.22 -24.56
N ARG A 190 -5.06 -3.25 -24.42
CA ARG A 190 -3.61 -3.19 -24.70
C ARG A 190 -2.92 -2.07 -23.91
N ASP A 191 -3.37 -1.81 -22.70
CA ASP A 191 -2.79 -0.80 -21.81
C ASP A 191 -1.62 -1.37 -20.99
N HIS A 192 -0.52 -1.63 -21.71
CA HIS A 192 0.69 -2.25 -21.18
C HIS A 192 1.21 -1.55 -19.92
N ILE A 193 1.27 -0.22 -19.93
CA ILE A 193 1.87 0.55 -18.83
C ILE A 193 1.02 0.46 -17.57
N ASN A 194 -0.30 0.63 -17.67
CA ASN A 194 -1.14 0.48 -16.48
C ASN A 194 -1.26 -0.98 -16.03
N PHE A 195 -1.15 -1.95 -16.95
CA PHE A 195 -1.06 -3.36 -16.58
C PHE A 195 0.20 -3.66 -15.77
N LEU A 196 1.36 -3.15 -16.20
CA LEU A 196 2.62 -3.26 -15.46
C LEU A 196 2.56 -2.56 -14.10
N ARG A 197 1.82 -1.45 -13.98
CA ARG A 197 1.56 -0.79 -12.68
C ARG A 197 0.62 -1.59 -11.78
N ALA A 198 -0.39 -2.26 -12.36
CA ALA A 198 -1.36 -3.07 -11.64
C ALA A 198 -0.76 -4.40 -11.14
N ALA A 199 0.17 -4.99 -11.87
CA ALA A 199 0.76 -6.29 -11.53
C ALA A 199 1.34 -6.40 -10.10
N PRO A 200 2.19 -5.48 -9.63
CA PRO A 200 2.68 -5.50 -8.25
C PRO A 200 1.58 -5.19 -7.22
N LEU A 201 0.51 -4.48 -7.58
CA LEU A 201 -0.62 -4.19 -6.68
C LEU A 201 -1.42 -5.46 -6.42
N MET A 202 -1.87 -6.16 -7.46
CA MET A 202 -2.56 -7.44 -7.31
C MET A 202 -1.71 -8.47 -6.56
N ALA A 203 -0.42 -8.59 -6.93
CA ALA A 203 0.48 -9.54 -6.28
C ALA A 203 0.66 -9.23 -4.78
N HIS A 204 0.72 -7.94 -4.41
CA HIS A 204 0.69 -7.53 -3.02
C HIS A 204 -0.64 -7.93 -2.35
N ASN A 205 -1.76 -7.67 -3.02
CA ASN A 205 -3.08 -7.84 -2.42
C ASN A 205 -3.42 -9.29 -2.12
N PHE A 206 -3.24 -10.17 -3.11
CA PHE A 206 -3.48 -11.60 -2.90
C PHE A 206 -2.37 -12.26 -2.09
N GLY A 207 -1.14 -11.71 -2.09
CA GLY A 207 -0.09 -12.16 -1.18
C GLY A 207 -0.42 -11.88 0.29
N ASP A 208 -1.02 -10.72 0.59
CA ASP A 208 -1.46 -10.38 1.94
C ASP A 208 -2.69 -11.19 2.38
N LEU A 209 -3.61 -11.49 1.46
CA LEU A 209 -4.70 -12.44 1.68
C LEU A 209 -4.14 -13.83 2.05
N ASP A 210 -3.29 -14.41 1.20
CA ASP A 210 -2.67 -15.73 1.40
C ASP A 210 -1.94 -15.82 2.75
N ARG A 211 -1.19 -14.77 3.10
CA ARG A 211 -0.44 -14.72 4.36
C ARG A 211 -1.36 -14.85 5.57
N VAL A 212 -2.51 -14.19 5.57
CA VAL A 212 -3.44 -14.26 6.72
C VAL A 212 -4.25 -15.55 6.71
N MET A 213 -4.58 -16.11 5.54
CA MET A 213 -5.17 -17.45 5.45
C MET A 213 -4.27 -18.51 6.11
N VAL A 214 -2.95 -18.43 5.85
CA VAL A 214 -1.95 -19.28 6.50
C VAL A 214 -1.84 -18.97 8.00
N GLN A 215 -1.82 -17.69 8.39
CA GLN A 215 -1.77 -17.27 9.81
C GLN A 215 -2.92 -17.87 10.63
N TRP A 216 -4.14 -17.91 10.06
CA TRP A 216 -5.31 -18.50 10.69
C TRP A 216 -5.43 -20.02 10.53
N ASN A 217 -4.49 -20.67 9.83
CA ASN A 217 -4.51 -22.10 9.52
C ASN A 217 -5.83 -22.53 8.85
N MET A 218 -6.28 -21.77 7.86
CA MET A 218 -7.48 -22.12 7.11
C MET A 218 -7.33 -23.50 6.46
N ASN A 219 -8.40 -24.30 6.51
CA ASN A 219 -8.43 -25.61 5.88
C ASN A 219 -8.42 -25.43 4.35
N THR A 220 -7.36 -25.87 3.68
CA THR A 220 -7.27 -25.80 2.21
C THR A 220 -8.27 -26.69 1.50
N GLU A 221 -8.96 -27.59 2.21
CA GLU A 221 -10.04 -28.40 1.64
C GLU A 221 -11.40 -27.70 1.66
N ASP A 222 -11.55 -26.63 2.46
CA ASP A 222 -12.77 -25.84 2.54
C ASP A 222 -13.10 -25.16 1.19
N PRO A 223 -14.36 -25.21 0.70
CA PRO A 223 -14.72 -24.65 -0.60
C PRO A 223 -14.41 -23.15 -0.75
N PHE A 224 -14.61 -22.35 0.30
CA PHE A 224 -14.31 -20.93 0.26
C PHE A 224 -12.80 -20.68 0.24
N CYS A 225 -12.05 -21.40 1.09
CA CYS A 225 -10.58 -21.36 1.08
C CYS A 225 -10.00 -21.72 -0.29
N LYS A 226 -10.42 -22.86 -0.88
CA LYS A 226 -10.00 -23.29 -2.23
C LYS A 226 -10.27 -22.23 -3.29
N ARG A 227 -11.41 -21.54 -3.17
CA ARG A 227 -11.82 -20.53 -4.13
C ARG A 227 -10.86 -19.35 -4.14
N ILE A 228 -10.36 -18.88 -2.99
CA ILE A 228 -9.62 -17.61 -2.92
C ILE A 228 -8.12 -17.74 -2.65
N TYR A 229 -7.63 -18.95 -2.38
CA TYR A 229 -6.22 -19.17 -2.03
C TYR A 229 -5.31 -19.13 -3.26
N ARG A 230 -4.19 -18.44 -3.15
CA ARG A 230 -3.07 -18.46 -4.12
C ARG A 230 -3.43 -18.05 -5.55
N LEU A 231 -4.38 -17.12 -5.71
CA LEU A 231 -4.89 -16.66 -7.00
C LEU A 231 -3.82 -16.06 -7.95
N GLY A 232 -2.76 -15.46 -7.41
CA GLY A 232 -1.63 -14.95 -8.20
C GLY A 232 -0.57 -16.02 -8.56
N HIS A 233 -0.72 -17.26 -8.08
CA HIS A 233 0.31 -18.30 -8.15
C HIS A 233 -0.14 -19.55 -8.91
N ASP A 234 -1.34 -20.02 -8.62
CA ASP A 234 -1.88 -21.30 -9.09
C ASP A 234 -3.16 -21.08 -9.90
N LEU A 235 -3.38 -21.91 -10.92
CA LEU A 235 -4.62 -21.87 -11.70
C LEU A 235 -5.81 -22.20 -10.81
N ASN A 236 -6.93 -21.51 -11.04
CA ASN A 236 -8.14 -21.65 -10.24
C ASN A 236 -9.36 -21.62 -11.16
N ASP A 237 -10.18 -22.67 -11.15
CA ASP A 237 -11.33 -22.80 -12.05
C ASP A 237 -12.41 -21.72 -11.84
N ALA A 238 -12.40 -21.04 -10.68
CA ALA A 238 -13.34 -19.96 -10.40
C ALA A 238 -12.95 -18.62 -11.03
N TYR A 239 -11.72 -18.48 -11.54
CA TYR A 239 -11.17 -17.23 -12.03
C TYR A 239 -10.40 -17.41 -13.35
N SER A 240 -10.30 -16.33 -14.11
CA SER A 240 -9.50 -16.21 -15.30
C SER A 240 -8.01 -16.42 -14.99
N ASN A 241 -7.33 -17.09 -15.92
CA ASN A 241 -5.88 -17.26 -15.92
C ASN A 241 -5.11 -15.93 -15.88
N ILE A 242 -5.79 -14.80 -16.11
CA ILE A 242 -5.20 -13.46 -16.01
C ILE A 242 -4.56 -13.20 -14.64
N LEU A 243 -5.09 -13.76 -13.54
CA LEU A 243 -4.53 -13.54 -12.21
C LEU A 243 -3.14 -14.17 -12.09
N VAL A 244 -3.00 -15.43 -12.51
CA VAL A 244 -1.71 -16.14 -12.57
C VAL A 244 -0.77 -15.49 -13.57
N TYR A 245 -1.26 -15.10 -14.76
CA TYR A 245 -0.47 -14.38 -15.75
C TYR A 245 0.12 -13.10 -15.18
N THR A 246 -0.70 -12.27 -14.55
CA THR A 246 -0.30 -11.02 -13.90
C THR A 246 0.71 -11.27 -12.77
N GLY A 247 0.54 -12.35 -11.98
CA GLY A 247 1.52 -12.74 -10.96
C GLY A 247 2.89 -13.06 -11.55
N ARG A 248 2.95 -13.70 -12.73
CA ARG A 248 4.20 -13.94 -13.47
C ARG A 248 4.78 -12.66 -14.07
N VAL A 249 3.94 -11.75 -14.58
CA VAL A 249 4.37 -10.42 -15.04
C VAL A 249 5.01 -9.66 -13.88
N ASN A 250 4.40 -9.61 -12.70
CA ASN A 250 5.02 -8.97 -11.54
C ASN A 250 6.41 -9.58 -11.25
N LYS A 251 6.52 -10.91 -11.23
CA LYS A 251 7.80 -11.59 -10.96
C LYS A 251 8.90 -11.24 -11.98
N GLU A 252 8.53 -11.09 -13.24
CA GLU A 252 9.49 -10.79 -14.32
C GLU A 252 9.89 -9.32 -14.34
N PHE A 253 8.91 -8.41 -14.24
CA PHE A 253 9.09 -7.00 -14.55
C PHE A 253 9.22 -6.08 -13.34
N SER A 254 8.59 -6.42 -12.21
CA SER A 254 8.36 -5.44 -11.13
C SER A 254 8.75 -5.92 -9.74
N SER A 255 8.91 -7.23 -9.49
CA SER A 255 9.18 -7.74 -8.15
C SER A 255 10.56 -7.37 -7.62
N LYS A 256 11.46 -6.95 -8.51
CA LYS A 256 12.80 -6.47 -8.17
C LYS A 256 12.80 -4.99 -7.75
N GLU A 257 11.75 -4.24 -8.08
CA GLU A 257 11.51 -2.90 -7.56
C GLU A 257 11.08 -3.00 -6.09
N ASN A 258 11.69 -2.24 -5.17
CA ASN A 258 11.19 -2.17 -3.79
C ASN A 258 9.82 -1.51 -3.74
N HIS A 259 8.73 -2.26 -3.66
CA HIS A 259 7.43 -1.65 -3.36
C HIS A 259 7.37 -1.07 -1.92
N ARG A 260 8.34 -1.34 -1.03
CA ARG A 260 8.39 -0.80 0.35
C ARG A 260 9.24 0.46 0.50
N HIS A 261 9.99 0.83 -0.54
CA HIS A 261 10.82 2.03 -0.63
C HIS A 261 11.59 2.40 0.65
N MET A 262 12.37 1.45 1.19
CA MET A 262 13.01 1.62 2.50
C MET A 262 14.00 2.79 2.58
N SER A 263 14.68 3.17 1.48
CA SER A 263 15.58 4.33 1.46
C SER A 263 14.81 5.64 1.54
N MET A 264 13.66 5.72 0.89
CA MET A 264 12.78 6.91 0.85
C MET A 264 12.10 7.22 2.19
N ARG A 265 12.31 6.36 3.17
CA ARG A 265 11.87 6.57 4.54
C ARG A 265 12.71 7.59 5.30
N GLN A 266 13.96 7.80 4.90
CA GLN A 266 14.89 8.75 5.52
C GLN A 266 14.47 10.21 5.31
N PRO A 267 14.24 10.69 4.06
CA PRO A 267 13.86 12.06 3.81
C PRO A 267 12.49 12.39 4.39
N LYS A 268 12.49 13.06 5.55
CA LYS A 268 11.25 13.46 6.25
C LYS A 268 10.48 14.51 5.46
N CYS A 269 11.16 15.26 4.60
CA CYS A 269 10.57 16.27 3.72
C CYS A 269 9.49 15.68 2.79
N ILE A 270 9.58 14.38 2.43
CA ILE A 270 8.55 13.66 1.64
C ILE A 270 7.22 13.56 2.41
N ARG A 271 7.24 13.71 3.74
CA ARG A 271 6.03 13.61 4.56
C ARG A 271 5.32 14.94 4.73
N LYS A 272 5.89 16.05 4.23
CA LYS A 272 5.31 17.41 4.37
C LYS A 272 3.97 17.59 3.68
N SER A 273 3.71 16.81 2.63
CA SER A 273 2.48 16.94 1.86
C SER A 273 2.04 15.59 1.31
N HIS A 274 0.73 15.37 1.24
CA HIS A 274 0.17 14.19 0.60
C HIS A 274 0.53 14.11 -0.90
N LYS A 275 0.96 15.21 -1.52
CA LYS A 275 1.39 15.25 -2.93
C LYS A 275 2.68 14.48 -3.17
N PHE A 276 3.50 14.27 -2.16
CA PHE A 276 4.79 13.57 -2.29
C PHE A 276 4.69 12.06 -2.02
N LEU A 277 3.48 11.52 -1.88
CA LEU A 277 3.27 10.09 -1.72
C LEU A 277 3.90 9.30 -2.88
N ILE A 278 4.67 8.29 -2.53
CA ILE A 278 5.50 7.54 -3.47
C ILE A 278 4.63 6.59 -4.31
N PRO A 279 4.68 6.67 -5.65
CA PRO A 279 3.94 5.78 -6.54
C PRO A 279 4.60 4.40 -6.63
N VAL A 280 4.01 3.51 -7.44
CA VAL A 280 4.59 2.20 -7.76
C VAL A 280 5.69 2.35 -8.82
N GLY A 281 6.86 1.77 -8.56
CA GLY A 281 7.94 1.68 -9.54
C GLY A 281 7.61 0.70 -10.69
N PRO A 282 8.28 0.81 -11.85
CA PRO A 282 9.40 1.71 -12.13
C PRO A 282 9.00 3.07 -12.72
N PHE A 283 7.71 3.33 -12.98
CA PHE A 283 7.25 4.52 -13.71
C PHE A 283 7.10 5.76 -12.82
N MET A 284 8.23 6.28 -12.32
CA MET A 284 8.26 7.37 -11.32
C MET A 284 8.59 8.76 -11.88
N ASP A 285 8.63 8.92 -13.21
CA ASP A 285 8.96 10.19 -13.88
C ASP A 285 8.10 11.36 -13.40
N GLN A 286 6.77 11.20 -13.43
CA GLN A 286 5.83 12.26 -12.99
C GLN A 286 6.08 12.66 -11.52
N TRP A 287 6.31 11.68 -10.65
CA TRP A 287 6.59 11.95 -9.25
C TRP A 287 7.92 12.69 -9.07
N GLY A 288 8.96 12.32 -9.82
CA GLY A 288 10.23 13.07 -9.83
C GLY A 288 10.06 14.51 -10.29
N GLU A 289 9.28 14.73 -11.36
CA GLU A 289 8.96 16.06 -11.87
C GLU A 289 8.21 16.91 -10.84
N GLU A 290 7.19 16.35 -10.17
CA GLU A 290 6.43 17.02 -9.11
C GLU A 290 7.34 17.44 -7.94
N MET A 291 8.28 16.58 -7.54
CA MET A 291 9.26 16.87 -6.50
C MET A 291 10.23 17.99 -6.92
N GLY A 292 10.68 17.97 -8.19
CA GLY A 292 11.56 18.99 -8.75
C GLY A 292 10.90 20.37 -8.85
N LYS A 293 9.65 20.44 -9.32
CA LYS A 293 8.86 21.68 -9.45
C LYS A 293 8.34 22.26 -8.14
N SER A 294 8.24 21.43 -7.11
CA SER A 294 7.61 21.82 -5.85
C SER A 294 8.34 22.98 -5.16
N ASN A 295 7.56 23.97 -4.75
CA ASN A 295 7.99 25.07 -3.88
C ASN A 295 7.86 24.73 -2.37
N LEU A 296 7.30 23.55 -2.03
CA LEU A 296 7.22 23.09 -0.64
C LEU A 296 8.52 22.41 -0.17
N LEU A 297 9.45 22.15 -1.09
CA LEU A 297 10.75 21.53 -0.86
C LEU A 297 11.86 22.54 -1.11
N SER A 298 12.74 22.73 -0.13
CA SER A 298 13.95 23.53 -0.33
C SER A 298 14.95 22.79 -1.23
N THR A 299 15.95 23.50 -1.74
CA THR A 299 17.06 22.89 -2.51
C THR A 299 17.80 21.83 -1.69
N GLU A 300 18.01 22.08 -0.39
CA GLU A 300 18.62 21.11 0.55
C GLU A 300 17.76 19.85 0.69
N GLU A 301 16.45 19.99 0.79
CA GLU A 301 15.54 18.83 0.88
C GLU A 301 15.50 18.02 -0.43
N LYS A 302 15.55 18.70 -1.58
CA LYS A 302 15.70 18.04 -2.89
C LYS A 302 17.02 17.26 -2.97
N ALA A 303 18.11 17.80 -2.42
CA ALA A 303 19.39 17.10 -2.30
C ALA A 303 19.31 15.85 -1.38
N GLU A 304 18.58 15.93 -0.27
CA GLU A 304 18.31 14.78 0.61
C GLU A 304 17.55 13.68 -0.14
N ILE A 305 16.52 14.05 -0.91
CA ILE A 305 15.72 13.13 -1.74
C ILE A 305 16.62 12.45 -2.80
N VAL A 306 17.43 13.23 -3.53
CA VAL A 306 18.36 12.69 -4.54
C VAL A 306 19.34 11.69 -3.91
N SER A 307 19.88 12.01 -2.73
CA SER A 307 20.78 11.11 -2.00
C SER A 307 20.07 9.81 -1.60
N ALA A 308 18.81 9.88 -1.17
CA ALA A 308 18.00 8.72 -0.82
C ALA A 308 17.63 7.84 -2.03
N LEU A 309 17.37 8.45 -3.20
CA LEU A 309 17.14 7.72 -4.45
C LEU A 309 18.39 6.93 -4.85
N PHE A 310 19.56 7.56 -4.77
CA PHE A 310 20.83 6.91 -5.09
C PHE A 310 21.19 5.79 -4.10
N ASP A 311 21.02 6.01 -2.79
CA ASP A 311 21.20 4.96 -1.78
C ASP A 311 20.21 3.79 -1.99
N GLY A 312 18.97 4.09 -2.37
CA GLY A 312 17.98 3.09 -2.75
C GLY A 312 18.42 2.24 -3.94
N TYR A 313 18.94 2.87 -4.99
CA TYR A 313 19.48 2.20 -6.17
C TYR A 313 20.67 1.30 -5.82
N LYS A 314 21.59 1.75 -4.97
CA LYS A 314 22.76 0.94 -4.55
C LYS A 314 22.39 -0.33 -3.80
N ARG A 315 21.25 -0.34 -3.10
CA ARG A 315 20.81 -1.48 -2.29
C ARG A 315 20.02 -2.51 -3.06
N GLN A 316 19.63 -2.20 -4.30
CA GLN A 316 18.71 -3.04 -5.06
C GLN A 316 19.06 -3.12 -6.53
N ASP A 317 19.30 -4.35 -6.96
CA ASP A 317 19.41 -4.65 -8.38
C ASP A 317 18.12 -4.26 -9.09
N GLN A 318 18.23 -3.41 -10.11
CA GLN A 318 17.11 -3.02 -10.98
C GLN A 318 16.02 -2.17 -10.32
N ALA A 319 16.34 -1.34 -9.33
CA ALA A 319 15.44 -0.28 -8.83
C ALA A 319 15.41 0.94 -9.78
N PHE A 320 14.95 0.71 -11.01
CA PHE A 320 14.90 1.70 -12.09
C PHE A 320 13.96 2.86 -11.76
N GLY A 321 12.93 2.63 -10.94
CA GLY A 321 12.05 3.70 -10.46
C GLY A 321 12.81 4.86 -9.82
N TYR A 322 13.87 4.58 -9.06
CA TYR A 322 14.67 5.65 -8.46
C TYR A 322 15.48 6.44 -9.49
N CYS A 323 15.99 5.78 -10.54
CA CYS A 323 16.65 6.46 -11.66
C CYS A 323 15.67 7.37 -12.41
N ARG A 324 14.44 6.88 -12.66
CA ARG A 324 13.38 7.66 -13.33
C ARG A 324 13.02 8.91 -12.54
N ALA A 325 12.76 8.75 -11.24
CA ALA A 325 12.44 9.86 -10.35
C ALA A 325 13.59 10.88 -10.28
N PHE A 326 14.83 10.40 -10.19
CA PHE A 326 16.01 11.26 -10.16
C PHE A 326 16.16 12.09 -11.43
N GLY A 327 16.11 11.44 -12.61
CA GLY A 327 16.23 12.11 -13.91
C GLY A 327 15.17 13.18 -14.11
N ALA A 328 13.92 12.86 -13.77
CA ALA A 328 12.81 13.81 -13.87
C ALA A 328 12.94 14.97 -12.87
N LEU A 329 13.42 14.72 -11.64
CA LEU A 329 13.63 15.76 -10.62
C LEU A 329 14.71 16.75 -11.07
N ILE A 330 15.89 16.26 -11.48
CA ILE A 330 17.01 17.13 -11.86
C ILE A 330 16.68 17.95 -13.12
N ALA A 331 15.86 17.43 -14.03
CA ALA A 331 15.43 18.16 -15.23
C ALA A 331 14.59 19.41 -14.92
N GLN A 332 14.01 19.50 -13.70
CA GLN A 332 13.25 20.67 -13.25
C GLN A 332 14.10 21.71 -12.51
N LEU A 333 15.39 21.42 -12.29
CA LEU A 333 16.31 22.33 -11.63
C LEU A 333 17.06 23.15 -12.69
N PRO A 334 17.06 24.51 -12.62
CA PRO A 334 17.80 25.35 -13.56
C PRO A 334 19.26 24.95 -13.79
N GLY A 335 19.97 24.50 -12.75
CA GLY A 335 21.36 24.03 -12.81
C GLY A 335 21.51 22.51 -12.93
N GLY A 336 20.41 21.77 -13.08
CA GLY A 336 20.40 20.31 -13.02
C GLY A 336 20.97 19.78 -11.70
N LEU A 337 21.76 18.71 -11.77
CA LEU A 337 22.41 18.13 -10.60
C LEU A 337 23.37 19.10 -9.89
N SER A 338 24.03 20.01 -10.63
CA SER A 338 25.01 20.95 -10.05
C SER A 338 24.39 21.94 -9.07
N GLU A 339 23.08 22.19 -9.17
CA GLU A 339 22.34 23.03 -8.21
C GLU A 339 22.31 22.44 -6.80
N LEU A 340 22.50 21.12 -6.69
CA LEU A 340 22.47 20.38 -5.43
C LEU A 340 23.88 20.15 -4.84
N GLU A 341 24.95 20.54 -5.54
CA GLU A 341 26.34 20.19 -5.17
C GLU A 341 26.71 20.64 -3.75
N ALA A 342 26.25 21.83 -3.33
CA ALA A 342 26.55 22.36 -1.99
C ALA A 342 25.83 21.60 -0.85
N TYR A 343 24.81 20.80 -1.17
CA TYR A 343 23.94 20.13 -0.19
C TYR A 343 24.06 18.60 -0.20
N ILE A 344 24.72 18.03 -1.20
CA ILE A 344 25.01 16.59 -1.27
C ILE A 344 26.43 16.36 -0.73
N PRO A 345 26.67 15.35 0.14
CA PRO A 345 28.02 15.00 0.57
C PRO A 345 28.94 14.76 -0.65
N PHE A 346 30.14 15.34 -0.62
CA PHE A 346 31.06 15.35 -1.76
C PHE A 346 31.28 13.97 -2.40
N ASP A 347 31.51 12.94 -1.57
CA ASP A 347 31.73 11.57 -2.06
C ASP A 347 30.49 11.03 -2.77
N VAL A 348 29.29 11.29 -2.25
CA VAL A 348 28.02 10.86 -2.85
C VAL A 348 27.79 11.57 -4.18
N PHE A 349 28.03 12.88 -4.23
CA PHE A 349 27.89 13.67 -5.45
C PHE A 349 28.84 13.19 -6.55
N ALA A 350 30.11 12.95 -6.20
CA ALA A 350 31.12 12.43 -7.11
C ALA A 350 30.78 11.01 -7.60
N GLU A 351 30.26 10.16 -6.70
CA GLU A 351 29.82 8.80 -7.03
C GLU A 351 28.63 8.81 -8.01
N ILE A 352 27.61 9.63 -7.76
CA ILE A 352 26.45 9.78 -8.65
C ILE A 352 26.91 10.10 -10.08
N LYS A 353 27.78 11.10 -10.25
CA LYS A 353 28.26 11.56 -11.57
C LYS A 353 29.02 10.51 -12.38
N ARG A 354 29.59 9.50 -11.71
CA ARG A 354 30.39 8.43 -12.34
C ARG A 354 29.65 7.09 -12.41
N SER A 355 28.42 7.04 -11.91
CA SER A 355 27.67 5.80 -11.77
C SER A 355 26.73 5.57 -12.95
N LYS A 356 26.37 4.30 -13.17
CA LYS A 356 25.30 3.93 -14.11
C LYS A 356 23.93 4.56 -13.77
N PHE A 357 23.76 5.06 -12.55
CA PHE A 357 22.52 5.70 -12.10
C PHE A 357 22.16 6.91 -12.99
N ILE A 358 23.12 7.80 -13.27
CA ILE A 358 22.90 8.98 -14.11
C ILE A 358 22.72 8.60 -15.58
N GLU A 359 23.43 7.57 -16.05
CA GLU A 359 23.30 7.03 -17.41
C GLU A 359 21.89 6.50 -17.64
N ILE A 360 21.39 5.67 -16.72
CA ILE A 360 20.02 5.13 -16.78
C ILE A 360 18.98 6.25 -16.68
N ALA A 361 19.20 7.22 -15.79
CA ALA A 361 18.29 8.35 -15.59
C ALA A 361 18.19 9.28 -16.82
N SER A 362 19.19 9.25 -17.72
CA SER A 362 19.19 10.04 -18.95
C SER A 362 18.31 9.45 -20.07
N GLU A 363 17.86 8.19 -19.94
CA GLU A 363 16.93 7.57 -20.90
C GLU A 363 15.61 8.37 -20.94
N SER A 364 15.10 8.70 -22.13
CA SER A 364 13.81 9.40 -22.23
C SER A 364 12.66 8.53 -21.73
N LYS A 365 11.58 9.15 -21.27
CA LYS A 365 10.39 8.44 -20.80
C LYS A 365 9.82 7.53 -21.90
N GLU A 366 9.76 8.04 -23.12
CA GLU A 366 9.22 7.33 -24.28
C GLU A 366 10.05 6.08 -24.61
N SER A 367 11.38 6.19 -24.57
CA SER A 367 12.28 5.04 -24.78
C SER A 367 12.11 4.00 -23.69
N PHE A 368 12.08 4.45 -22.43
CA PHE A 368 11.90 3.57 -21.28
C PHE A 368 10.58 2.81 -21.34
N GLU A 369 9.47 3.51 -21.57
CA GLU A 369 8.15 2.91 -21.67
C GLU A 369 8.03 1.97 -22.88
N ALA A 370 8.57 2.36 -24.05
CA ALA A 370 8.57 1.52 -25.26
C ALA A 370 9.25 0.16 -25.02
N ARG A 371 10.40 0.15 -24.33
CA ARG A 371 11.12 -1.08 -23.98
C ARG A 371 10.30 -2.02 -23.10
N TYR A 372 9.56 -1.47 -22.13
CA TYR A 372 8.66 -2.27 -21.28
C TYR A 372 7.43 -2.77 -22.05
N ILE A 373 6.88 -1.96 -22.95
CA ILE A 373 5.77 -2.35 -23.84
C ILE A 373 6.19 -3.53 -24.72
N GLU A 374 7.34 -3.42 -25.39
CA GLU A 374 7.88 -4.48 -26.24
C GLU A 374 8.16 -5.76 -25.44
N ALA A 375 8.78 -5.62 -24.27
CA ALA A 375 9.11 -6.76 -23.43
C ALA A 375 7.85 -7.49 -22.91
N LEU A 376 6.81 -6.75 -22.49
CA LEU A 376 5.53 -7.35 -22.09
C LEU A 376 4.79 -7.98 -23.28
N THR A 377 4.83 -7.35 -24.46
CA THR A 377 4.23 -7.91 -25.70
C THR A 377 4.84 -9.27 -26.05
N ASN A 378 6.16 -9.41 -25.87
CA ASN A 378 6.90 -10.61 -26.19
C ASN A 378 6.88 -11.65 -25.05
N PHE A 379 6.42 -11.29 -23.86
CA PHE A 379 6.35 -12.18 -22.73
C PHE A 379 5.31 -13.29 -22.94
N ILE A 380 5.74 -14.54 -22.78
CA ILE A 380 4.88 -15.72 -22.75
C ILE A 380 4.88 -16.26 -21.34
N CYS A 381 3.73 -16.26 -20.69
CA CYS A 381 3.63 -16.79 -19.34
C CYS A 381 3.92 -18.30 -19.34
N PRO A 382 4.91 -18.78 -18.56
CA PRO A 382 5.30 -20.19 -18.58
C PRO A 382 4.24 -21.12 -17.97
N VAL A 383 3.25 -20.57 -17.26
CA VAL A 383 2.19 -21.35 -16.59
C VAL A 383 0.91 -21.37 -17.41
N THR A 384 0.49 -20.21 -17.93
CA THR A 384 -0.78 -20.07 -18.65
C THR A 384 -0.62 -20.16 -20.16
N ASN A 385 0.61 -20.11 -20.68
CA ASN A 385 0.96 -19.96 -22.09
C ASN A 385 0.32 -18.73 -22.77
N GLN A 386 -0.20 -17.80 -21.96
CA GLN A 386 -0.79 -16.56 -22.46
C GLN A 386 0.32 -15.57 -22.81
N LYS A 387 0.05 -14.79 -23.87
CA LYS A 387 0.74 -13.54 -24.17
C LYS A 387 -0.14 -12.37 -23.73
N PHE A 388 0.47 -11.21 -23.55
CA PHE A 388 -0.29 -9.98 -23.33
C PHE A 388 -1.30 -9.80 -24.45
#